data_AF-A0AAU6WMB0-F1
#
_entry.id   AF-A0AAU6WMB0-F1
#
_cell.length_a   1.000
_cell.length_b   1.000
_cell.length_c   1.000
_cell.angle_alpha   90.00
_cell.angle_beta   90.00
_cell.angle_gamma   90.00
#
_symmetry.space_group_name_H-M   'P 1'
#
loop_
_entity.id
_entity.type
_entity.pdbx_description
1 polymer ?
#
loop_
_entity_poly.entity_id
_entity_poly.type
_entity_poly.pdbx_seq_one_letter_code
_entity_poly.pdbx_strand_id
1 'polypeptide(L)'
;MEKQVTQDTPPTFLAQAADDPISPVANSYLMEVALKTARIPVETRIFRTGGHGWGLGKPGNEVAQWPQLFKSWAERNGFWKK
;
A
#
# COMPACT_ATOMS: atom_id res chain seq x y z
N MET A 1 -4.41 -11.36 7.42
CA MET A 1 -3.94 -11.19 6.03
C MET A 1 -2.46 -11.53 5.93
N GLU A 2 -1.64 -10.92 6.78
CA GLU A 2 -0.21 -11.16 7.00
C GLU A 2 0.16 -12.64 7.25
N LYS A 3 -0.70 -13.41 7.92
CA LYS A 3 -0.47 -14.85 8.19
C LYS A 3 -0.58 -15.75 6.96
N GLN A 4 -1.06 -15.21 5.84
CA GLN A 4 -1.23 -15.96 4.58
C GLN A 4 -0.13 -15.65 3.56
N VAL A 5 0.89 -14.86 3.94
CA VAL A 5 2.03 -14.60 3.06
C VAL A 5 2.82 -15.89 2.84
N THR A 6 3.05 -16.21 1.56
CA THR A 6 3.84 -17.36 1.10
C THR A 6 4.91 -16.90 0.11
N GLN A 7 5.78 -17.81 -0.33
CA GLN A 7 6.78 -17.52 -1.36
C GLN A 7 6.17 -17.19 -2.74
N ASP A 8 4.92 -17.59 -2.98
CA ASP A 8 4.18 -17.29 -4.22
C ASP A 8 3.48 -15.94 -4.18
N THR A 9 3.59 -15.21 -3.06
CA THR A 9 2.98 -13.87 -2.94
C THR A 9 3.68 -12.90 -3.89
N PRO A 10 2.95 -12.19 -4.78
CA PRO A 10 3.57 -11.28 -5.73
C PRO A 10 4.14 -10.03 -5.05
N PRO A 11 5.02 -9.28 -5.74
CA PRO A 11 5.39 -7.94 -5.32
C PRO A 11 4.16 -7.11 -4.98
N THR A 12 4.17 -6.46 -3.82
CA THR A 12 2.97 -5.83 -3.25
C THR A 12 3.18 -4.33 -3.06
N PHE A 13 2.14 -3.55 -3.35
CA PHE A 13 2.06 -2.13 -3.02
C PHE A 13 0.97 -1.92 -1.96
N LEU A 14 1.31 -1.27 -0.85
CA LEU A 14 0.38 -0.96 0.24
C LEU A 14 0.20 0.56 0.33
N ALA A 15 -1.05 1.02 0.41
CA ALA A 15 -1.40 2.41 0.67
C ALA A 15 -2.43 2.47 1.80
N GLN A 16 -2.18 3.27 2.84
CA GLN A 16 -3.08 3.37 4.00
C GLN A 16 -3.03 4.77 4.62
N ALA A 17 -4.17 5.23 5.15
CA ALA A 17 -4.23 6.45 5.95
C ALA A 17 -3.97 6.11 7.43
N ALA A 18 -3.11 6.87 8.09
CA ALA A 18 -2.74 6.66 9.48
C ALA A 18 -3.90 6.95 10.46
N ASP A 19 -4.83 7.83 10.05
CA ASP A 19 -6.01 8.25 10.80
C ASP A 19 -7.27 7.43 10.44
N ASP A 20 -7.14 6.30 9.73
CA ASP A 20 -8.29 5.43 9.41
C ASP A 20 -8.91 4.85 10.70
N PRO A 21 -10.17 5.21 11.02
CA PRO A 21 -10.82 4.78 12.27
C PRO A 21 -11.39 3.36 12.19
N ILE A 22 -11.47 2.76 11.00
CA ILE A 22 -12.09 1.45 10.76
C ILE A 22 -11.02 0.37 10.55
N SER A 23 -9.95 0.68 9.81
CA SER A 23 -8.83 -0.21 9.56
C SER A 23 -7.54 0.38 10.12
N PRO A 24 -7.10 -0.05 11.32
CA PRO A 24 -5.89 0.47 11.94
C PRO A 24 -4.66 0.34 11.05
N VAL A 25 -3.84 1.39 10.99
CA VAL A 25 -2.59 1.41 10.20
C VAL A 25 -1.61 0.28 10.55
N ALA A 26 -1.70 -0.24 11.77
CA ALA A 26 -0.94 -1.41 12.23
C ALA A 26 -1.10 -2.62 11.31
N ASN A 27 -2.26 -2.80 10.66
CA ASN A 27 -2.48 -3.90 9.71
C ASN A 27 -1.53 -3.82 8.51
N SER A 28 -1.28 -2.61 7.97
CA SER A 28 -0.35 -2.41 6.86
C SER A 28 1.09 -2.65 7.29
N TYR A 29 1.48 -2.23 8.49
CA TYR A 29 2.82 -2.49 9.03
C TYR A 29 3.06 -3.99 9.28
N LEU A 30 2.07 -4.71 9.82
CA LEU A 30 2.17 -6.16 10.02
C LEU A 30 2.33 -6.89 8.67
N MET A 31 1.58 -6.48 7.65
CA MET A 31 1.72 -7.04 6.30
C MET A 31 3.10 -6.74 5.70
N GLU A 32 3.59 -5.51 5.83
CA GLU A 32 4.94 -5.13 5.37
C GLU A 32 6.03 -5.99 6.02
N VAL A 33 5.96 -6.20 7.34
CA VAL A 33 6.90 -7.06 8.08
C VAL A 33 6.83 -8.50 7.58
N ALA A 34 5.63 -9.05 7.37
CA ALA A 34 5.46 -10.41 6.86
C ALA A 34 6.04 -10.57 5.45
N LEU A 35 5.76 -9.64 4.54
CA LEU A 35 6.30 -9.63 3.17
C LEU A 35 7.82 -9.54 3.16
N LYS A 36 8.40 -8.61 3.94
CA LYS A 36 9.85 -8.46 4.08
C LYS A 36 10.51 -9.71 4.66
N THR A 37 9.90 -10.32 5.67
CA THR A 37 10.39 -11.56 6.29
C THR A 37 10.42 -12.71 5.28
N ALA A 38 9.38 -12.80 4.42
CA ALA A 38 9.31 -13.75 3.32
C ALA A 38 10.19 -13.40 2.11
N ARG A 39 10.94 -12.28 2.16
CA ARG A 39 11.76 -11.72 1.07
C ARG A 39 10.96 -11.34 -0.19
N ILE A 40 9.68 -11.03 -0.03
CA ILE A 40 8.82 -10.52 -1.09
C ILE A 40 8.99 -8.99 -1.20
N PRO A 41 9.24 -8.43 -2.40
CA PRO A 41 9.33 -6.99 -2.58
C PRO A 41 8.03 -6.29 -2.18
N VAL A 42 8.14 -5.25 -1.35
CA VAL A 42 7.00 -4.45 -0.91
C VAL A 42 7.33 -2.97 -0.91
N GLU A 43 6.39 -2.15 -1.37
CA GLU A 43 6.42 -0.69 -1.19
C GLU A 43 5.20 -0.25 -0.39
N THR A 44 5.42 0.44 0.73
CA THR A 44 4.35 0.90 1.63
C THR A 44 4.30 2.43 1.64
N ARG A 45 3.11 2.99 1.46
CA ARG A 45 2.81 4.42 1.50
C ARG A 45 1.78 4.70 2.59
N ILE A 46 2.23 5.30 3.69
CA ILE A 46 1.38 5.73 4.79
C ILE A 46 1.15 7.23 4.66
N PHE A 47 -0.11 7.63 4.54
CA PHE A 47 -0.53 9.03 4.51
C PHE A 47 -0.96 9.46 5.91
N ARG A 48 -0.66 10.69 6.30
CA ARG A 48 -0.97 11.15 7.67
C ARG A 48 -2.47 11.25 7.89
N THR A 49 -3.19 11.73 6.89
CA THR A 49 -4.66 11.91 6.93
C THR A 49 -5.33 11.38 5.68
N GLY A 50 -6.53 10.84 5.82
CA GLY A 50 -7.33 10.33 4.71
C GLY A 50 -8.64 9.66 5.12
N GLY A 51 -8.75 9.20 6.37
CA GLY A 51 -9.89 8.43 6.86
C GLY A 51 -10.04 7.07 6.18
N HIS A 52 -11.21 6.46 6.33
CA HIS A 52 -11.51 5.16 5.72
C HIS A 52 -12.06 5.31 4.29
N GLY A 53 -11.67 4.41 3.38
CA GLY A 53 -12.32 4.25 2.08
C GLY A 53 -12.18 5.46 1.14
N TRP A 54 -10.95 5.91 0.90
CA TRP A 54 -10.68 7.14 0.15
C TRP A 54 -10.78 7.04 -1.39
N GLY A 55 -10.92 5.85 -1.97
CA GLY A 55 -11.08 5.68 -3.43
C GLY A 55 -9.89 6.23 -4.21
N LEU A 56 -10.08 7.21 -5.11
CA LEU A 56 -8.99 7.93 -5.79
C LEU A 56 -8.48 9.16 -5.01
N GLY A 57 -9.01 9.41 -3.82
CA GLY A 57 -8.81 10.63 -3.07
C GLY A 57 -9.61 11.82 -3.63
N LYS A 58 -9.51 12.96 -2.95
CA LYS A 58 -10.05 14.25 -3.40
C LYS A 58 -8.91 15.25 -3.55
N PRO A 59 -8.99 16.21 -4.49
CA PRO A 59 -8.01 17.28 -4.60
C PRO A 59 -7.75 17.95 -3.24
N GLY A 60 -6.47 18.13 -2.90
CA GLY A 60 -6.04 18.70 -1.61
C GLY A 60 -5.90 17.70 -0.46
N ASN A 61 -6.31 16.44 -0.62
CA ASN A 61 -6.06 15.40 0.38
C ASN A 61 -4.77 14.63 0.06
N GLU A 62 -3.95 14.32 1.08
CA GLU A 62 -2.65 13.65 0.91
C GLU A 62 -2.78 12.33 0.13
N VAL A 63 -3.83 11.55 0.44
CA VAL A 63 -4.12 10.27 -0.21
C VAL A 63 -4.33 10.38 -1.71
N ALA A 64 -4.72 11.53 -2.27
CA ALA A 64 -4.94 11.67 -3.73
C ALA A 64 -3.67 11.44 -4.58
N GLN A 65 -2.50 11.39 -3.95
CA GLN A 65 -1.22 11.07 -4.59
C GLN A 65 -1.03 9.56 -4.84
N TRP A 66 -1.78 8.70 -4.13
CA TRP A 66 -1.57 7.25 -4.19
C TRP A 66 -1.65 6.64 -5.61
N PRO A 67 -2.55 7.08 -6.55
CA PRO A 67 -2.62 6.46 -7.86
C PRO A 67 -1.35 6.71 -8.69
N GLN A 68 -0.77 7.90 -8.56
CA GLN A 68 0.47 8.24 -9.25
C GLN A 68 1.66 7.48 -8.65
N LEU A 69 1.71 7.33 -7.33
CA LEU A 69 2.72 6.53 -6.64
C LEU A 69 2.62 5.05 -7.03
N PHE A 70 1.40 4.50 -7.08
CA PHE A 70 1.13 3.15 -7.54
C PHE A 70 1.57 2.97 -8.99
N LYS A 71 1.23 3.90 -9.89
CA LYS A 71 1.67 3.85 -11.29
C LYS A 71 3.19 3.78 -11.40
N SER A 72 3.90 4.66 -10.69
CA SER A 72 5.37 4.64 -10.71
C SER A 72 5.95 3.34 -10.14
N TRP A 73 5.33 2.75 -9.12
CA TRP A 73 5.69 1.42 -8.63
C TRP A 73 5.41 0.34 -9.68
N ALA A 74 4.26 0.37 -10.35
CA ALA A 74 3.87 -0.59 -11.37
C ALA A 74 4.81 -0.56 -12.59
N GLU A 75 5.21 0.63 -13.03
CA GLU A 75 6.22 0.82 -14.09
C GLU A 75 7.57 0.20 -13.68
N ARG A 76 8.06 0.47 -12.46
CA ARG A 76 9.32 -0.10 -11.95
C ARG A 76 9.31 -1.63 -11.84
N ASN A 77 8.13 -2.22 -11.60
CA ASN A 77 7.96 -3.67 -11.46
C ASN A 77 7.49 -4.36 -12.76
N GLY A 78 7.41 -3.63 -13.88
CA GLY A 78 7.02 -4.20 -15.17
C GLY A 78 5.54 -4.54 -15.32
N PHE A 79 4.68 -4.10 -14.38
CA PHE A 79 3.23 -4.28 -14.41
C PHE A 79 2.51 -3.24 -15.27
N TRP A 80 3.21 -2.17 -15.66
CA TRP A 80 2.66 -1.12 -16.51
C TRP A 80 3.54 -0.96 -17.75
N LYS A 81 2.91 -1.03 -18.93
CA LYS A 81 3.54 -0.70 -20.22
C LYS A 81 2.75 0.46 -20.82
N LYS A 82 3.48 1.46 -21.34
CA LYS A 82 2.88 2.57 -22.09
C LYS A 82 2.23 2.09 -23.37
#